data_AF-A0A9Q4HBK6-F1
#
_entry.id   AF-A0A9Q4HBK6-F1
#
_cell.length_a   1.000
_cell.length_b   1.000
_cell.length_c   1.000
_cell.angle_alpha   90.00
_cell.angle_beta   90.00
_cell.angle_gamma   90.00
#
_symmetry.space_group_name_H-M   'P 1'
#
loop_
_entity.id
_entity.type
_entity.pdbx_description
1 polymer ?
#
loop_
_entity_poly.entity_id
_entity_poly.type
_entity_poly.pdbx_seq_one_letter_code
_entity_poly.pdbx_strand_id
1 'polypeptide(L)'
;MDFNFNLKDKKFWLKVIAAILLIPFVLNMTLFQFTTRFTYQGGDWLSFWGSYLGGFSSGIIALIVALATIREDRKKYSYDLVIKQLPVMVRIKMELEKIINNIDRATRVKKDNEELPLFSEDYEFLYMADVELIDKEKWDSLDKIQDIDLQVKLLELRQFYETFSDSLRYDMVANKNNLDWKKRDLNLKRKQAVTIMSPVEEHSLMAEIAELGREIDYYRQIREQCFKELEEGYSDKIEQLLKELLSAMNEIKQEKKNFEEG
;
A
#
# COMPACT_ATOMS: atom_id res chain seq x y z
N MET A 1 -29.72 -13.01 -7.76
CA MET A 1 -29.96 -14.40 -8.20
C MET A 1 -28.66 -14.89 -8.81
N ASP A 2 -27.86 -15.63 -8.05
CA ASP A 2 -26.65 -16.22 -8.58
C ASP A 2 -27.03 -17.46 -9.38
N PHE A 3 -27.08 -17.31 -10.70
CA PHE A 3 -27.21 -18.44 -11.61
C PHE A 3 -25.90 -19.20 -11.63
N ASN A 4 -25.76 -20.14 -10.68
CA ASN A 4 -24.61 -21.02 -10.56
C ASN A 4 -24.72 -22.14 -11.62
N PHE A 5 -24.61 -21.76 -12.90
CA PHE A 5 -24.58 -22.71 -14.00
C PHE A 5 -23.24 -23.43 -13.99
N ASN A 6 -23.24 -24.65 -13.47
CA ASN A 6 -22.07 -25.51 -13.50
C ASN A 6 -21.92 -26.11 -14.91
N LEU A 7 -21.36 -25.32 -15.83
CA LEU A 7 -21.15 -25.66 -17.25
C LEU A 7 -20.25 -26.89 -17.47
N LYS A 8 -19.59 -27.39 -16.41
CA LYS A 8 -18.80 -28.62 -16.43
C LYS A 8 -19.60 -29.88 -16.09
N ASP A 9 -20.81 -29.74 -15.55
CA ASP A 9 -21.64 -30.89 -15.18
C ASP A 9 -22.30 -31.51 -16.41
N LYS A 10 -21.98 -32.79 -16.69
CA LYS A 10 -22.60 -33.55 -17.77
C LYS A 10 -24.12 -33.65 -17.63
N LYS A 11 -24.65 -33.63 -16.39
CA LYS A 11 -26.10 -33.66 -16.13
C LYS A 11 -26.78 -32.35 -16.51
N PHE A 12 -26.08 -31.21 -16.45
CA PHE A 12 -26.61 -29.93 -16.89
C PHE A 12 -26.81 -29.92 -18.42
N TRP A 13 -25.79 -30.30 -19.18
CA TRP A 13 -25.87 -30.39 -20.64
C TRP A 13 -26.91 -31.40 -21.12
N LEU A 14 -27.07 -32.53 -20.43
CA LEU A 14 -28.12 -33.51 -20.72
C LEU A 14 -29.53 -32.89 -20.56
N LYS A 15 -29.76 -32.13 -19.49
CA LYS A 15 -31.04 -31.43 -19.26
C LYS A 15 -31.31 -30.35 -20.31
N VAL A 16 -30.27 -29.61 -20.70
CA VAL A 16 -30.35 -28.60 -21.77
C VAL A 16 -30.71 -29.27 -23.10
N ILE A 17 -30.00 -30.34 -23.50
CA ILE A 17 -30.31 -31.16 -24.70
C ILE A 17 -31.75 -31.69 -24.66
N ALA A 18 -32.18 -32.25 -23.53
CA ALA A 18 -33.54 -32.73 -23.37
C ALA A 18 -34.58 -31.61 -23.53
N ALA A 19 -34.34 -30.43 -22.96
CA ALA A 19 -35.25 -29.28 -23.08
C ALA A 19 -35.35 -28.77 -24.51
N ILE A 20 -34.23 -28.71 -25.26
CA ILE A 20 -34.20 -28.29 -26.67
C ILE A 20 -35.02 -29.23 -27.55
N LEU A 21 -35.00 -30.53 -27.26
CA LEU A 21 -35.77 -31.52 -28.02
C LEU A 21 -37.25 -31.54 -27.59
N LEU A 22 -37.53 -31.35 -26.30
CA LEU A 22 -38.88 -31.42 -25.75
C LEU A 22 -39.72 -30.17 -26.02
N ILE A 23 -39.15 -28.96 -25.97
CA ILE A 23 -39.92 -27.72 -26.15
C ILE A 23 -40.60 -27.65 -27.52
N PRO A 24 -39.92 -27.91 -28.65
CA PRO A 24 -40.56 -27.98 -29.97
C PRO A 24 -41.63 -29.08 -30.05
N PHE A 25 -41.39 -30.23 -29.41
CA PHE A 25 -42.35 -31.33 -29.38
C PHE A 25 -43.63 -30.92 -28.63
N VAL A 26 -43.49 -30.29 -27.47
CA VAL A 26 -44.64 -29.78 -26.69
C VAL A 26 -45.36 -28.69 -27.47
N LEU A 27 -44.64 -27.72 -28.06
CA LEU A 27 -45.24 -26.69 -28.91
C LEU A 27 -46.00 -27.28 -30.11
N ASN A 28 -45.46 -28.33 -30.73
CA ASN A 28 -46.16 -29.06 -31.81
C ASN A 28 -47.49 -29.65 -31.32
N MET A 29 -47.45 -30.33 -30.16
CA MET A 29 -48.62 -30.94 -29.56
C MET A 29 -49.67 -29.90 -29.14
N THR A 30 -49.25 -28.76 -28.60
CA THR A 30 -50.18 -27.78 -28.03
C THR A 30 -50.71 -26.76 -29.04
N LEU A 31 -49.90 -26.35 -30.02
CA LEU A 31 -50.26 -25.28 -30.97
C LEU A 31 -50.76 -25.82 -32.32
N PHE A 32 -50.28 -26.98 -32.77
CA PHE A 32 -50.55 -27.48 -34.14
C PHE A 32 -51.52 -28.66 -34.21
N GLN A 33 -51.98 -29.23 -33.08
CA GLN A 33 -52.92 -30.36 -33.07
C GLN A 33 -54.40 -29.99 -33.27
N PHE A 34 -54.75 -28.72 -33.44
CA PHE A 34 -56.16 -28.35 -33.69
C PHE A 34 -56.66 -28.69 -35.10
N THR A 35 -55.77 -29.08 -36.02
CA THR A 35 -56.17 -29.56 -37.35
C THR A 35 -55.33 -30.77 -37.77
N THR A 36 -56.00 -31.93 -37.77
CA THR A 36 -55.69 -33.25 -38.38
C THR A 36 -54.77 -34.27 -37.67
N ARG A 37 -55.28 -35.51 -37.66
CA ARG A 37 -54.61 -36.75 -37.20
C ARG A 37 -53.49 -37.11 -38.17
N PHE A 38 -52.24 -37.00 -37.71
CA PHE A 38 -51.13 -37.83 -38.17
C PHE A 38 -50.75 -37.74 -39.66
N THR A 39 -51.00 -36.63 -40.36
CA THR A 39 -50.53 -36.44 -41.74
C THR A 39 -49.70 -35.17 -41.92
N TYR A 40 -48.46 -35.40 -42.38
CA TYR A 40 -47.47 -34.43 -42.82
C TYR A 40 -47.99 -33.73 -44.09
N GLN A 41 -48.63 -32.57 -43.96
CA GLN A 41 -48.98 -31.69 -45.08
C GLN A 41 -48.42 -30.29 -44.82
N GLY A 42 -47.23 -30.03 -45.36
CA GLY A 42 -46.61 -28.69 -45.36
C GLY A 42 -45.15 -28.69 -44.95
N GLY A 43 -44.27 -28.19 -45.82
CA GLY A 43 -42.82 -28.05 -45.59
C GLY A 43 -42.43 -27.09 -44.46
N ASP A 44 -43.39 -26.42 -43.83
CA ASP A 44 -43.18 -25.41 -42.78
C ASP A 44 -42.57 -25.99 -41.50
N TRP A 45 -42.84 -27.26 -41.17
CA TRP A 45 -42.29 -27.88 -39.96
C TRP A 45 -40.78 -28.07 -40.02
N LEU A 46 -40.25 -28.47 -41.18
CA LEU A 46 -38.81 -28.61 -41.38
C LEU A 46 -38.13 -27.23 -41.33
N SER A 47 -38.79 -26.20 -41.89
CA SER A 47 -38.34 -24.82 -41.83
C SER A 47 -38.32 -24.28 -40.39
N PHE A 48 -39.32 -24.63 -39.57
CA PHE A 48 -39.34 -24.30 -38.15
C PHE A 48 -38.18 -24.95 -37.39
N TRP A 49 -37.92 -26.24 -37.59
CA TRP A 49 -36.78 -26.92 -36.96
C TRP A 49 -35.43 -26.35 -37.39
N GLY A 50 -35.27 -26.04 -38.69
CA GLY A 50 -34.06 -25.37 -39.18
C GLY A 50 -33.86 -24.01 -38.53
N SER A 51 -34.92 -23.21 -38.42
CA SER A 51 -34.88 -21.87 -37.80
C SER A 51 -34.63 -21.93 -36.29
N TYR A 52 -35.29 -22.85 -35.58
CA TYR A 52 -35.15 -23.05 -34.14
C TYR A 52 -33.76 -23.58 -33.77
N LEU A 53 -33.28 -24.63 -34.45
CA LEU A 53 -31.94 -25.18 -34.24
C LEU A 53 -30.87 -24.15 -34.61
N GLY A 54 -31.07 -23.37 -35.67
CA GLY A 54 -30.17 -22.26 -36.03
C GLY A 54 -30.11 -21.16 -34.96
N GLY A 55 -31.26 -20.68 -34.49
CA GLY A 55 -31.31 -19.66 -33.43
C GLY A 55 -30.77 -20.17 -32.08
N PHE A 56 -31.04 -21.42 -31.76
CA PHE A 56 -30.57 -22.03 -30.52
C PHE A 56 -29.05 -22.31 -30.55
N SER A 57 -28.54 -22.90 -31.63
CA SER A 57 -27.11 -23.17 -31.80
C SER A 57 -26.28 -21.88 -31.85
N SER A 58 -26.77 -20.84 -32.53
CA SER A 58 -26.14 -19.52 -32.51
C SER A 58 -26.12 -18.90 -31.11
N GLY A 59 -27.19 -19.06 -30.32
CA GLY A 59 -27.22 -18.67 -28.90
C GLY A 59 -26.19 -19.40 -28.04
N ILE A 60 -26.01 -20.72 -28.22
CA ILE A 60 -24.95 -21.48 -27.54
C ILE A 60 -23.56 -20.97 -27.93
N ILE A 61 -23.31 -20.79 -29.23
CA ILE A 61 -22.00 -20.33 -29.72
C ILE A 61 -21.71 -18.94 -29.14
N ALA A 62 -22.68 -18.02 -29.17
CA ALA A 62 -22.55 -16.69 -28.59
C ALA A 62 -22.27 -16.76 -27.08
N LEU A 63 -22.92 -17.65 -26.33
CA LEU A 63 -22.66 -17.85 -24.91
C LEU A 63 -21.24 -18.39 -24.66
N ILE A 64 -20.78 -19.37 -25.45
CA ILE A 64 -19.42 -19.92 -25.35
C ILE A 64 -18.39 -18.82 -25.62
N VAL A 65 -18.57 -18.03 -26.67
CA VAL A 65 -17.69 -16.91 -27.01
C VAL A 65 -17.70 -15.88 -25.89
N ALA A 66 -18.86 -15.45 -25.40
CA ALA A 66 -18.96 -14.48 -24.32
C ALA A 66 -18.25 -14.95 -23.04
N LEU A 67 -18.41 -16.21 -22.67
CA LEU A 67 -17.73 -16.79 -21.50
C LEU A 67 -16.22 -16.91 -21.70
N ALA A 68 -15.77 -17.26 -22.91
CA ALA A 68 -14.34 -17.29 -23.24
C ALA A 68 -13.73 -15.89 -23.18
N THR A 69 -14.42 -14.88 -23.74
CA THR A 69 -14.01 -13.47 -23.69
C THR A 69 -13.93 -12.97 -22.25
N ILE A 70 -14.97 -13.19 -21.42
CA ILE A 70 -14.96 -12.78 -20.00
C ILE A 70 -13.79 -13.42 -19.25
N ARG A 71 -13.47 -14.68 -19.54
CA ARG A 71 -12.36 -15.38 -18.88
C ARG A 71 -11.02 -14.78 -19.27
N GLU A 72 -10.83 -14.48 -20.55
CA GLU A 72 -9.59 -13.88 -21.06
C GLU A 72 -9.43 -12.44 -20.55
N ASP A 73 -10.52 -11.66 -20.56
CA ASP A 73 -10.53 -10.29 -20.04
C ASP A 73 -10.20 -10.26 -18.54
N ARG A 74 -10.73 -11.21 -17.74
CA ARG A 74 -10.37 -11.32 -16.32
C ARG A 74 -8.90 -11.66 -16.13
N LYS A 75 -8.34 -12.58 -16.91
CA LYS A 75 -6.93 -12.98 -16.83
C LYS A 75 -6.02 -11.80 -17.19
N LYS A 76 -6.37 -11.06 -18.25
CA LYS A 76 -5.64 -9.87 -18.68
C LYS A 76 -5.74 -8.74 -17.65
N TYR A 77 -6.93 -8.53 -17.07
CA TYR A 77 -7.13 -7.52 -16.05
C TYR A 77 -6.33 -7.82 -14.77
N SER A 78 -6.35 -9.06 -14.28
CA SER A 78 -5.54 -9.45 -13.11
C SER A 78 -4.05 -9.26 -13.38
N TYR A 79 -3.58 -9.65 -14.57
CA TYR A 79 -2.21 -9.47 -15.00
C TYR A 79 -1.79 -8.00 -15.05
N ASP A 80 -2.62 -7.15 -15.66
CA ASP A 80 -2.36 -5.70 -15.75
C ASP A 80 -2.25 -5.07 -14.36
N LEU A 81 -3.05 -5.53 -13.39
CA LEU A 81 -2.94 -5.06 -12.01
C LEU A 81 -1.62 -5.46 -11.37
N VAL A 82 -1.16 -6.70 -11.58
CA VAL A 82 0.12 -7.20 -11.03
C VAL A 82 1.30 -6.42 -11.61
N ILE A 83 1.31 -6.15 -12.91
CA ILE A 83 2.40 -5.38 -13.54
C ILE A 83 2.42 -3.93 -13.09
N LYS A 84 1.25 -3.31 -12.87
CA LYS A 84 1.15 -1.93 -12.40
C LYS A 84 1.76 -1.71 -11.01
N GLN A 85 2.04 -2.76 -10.26
CA GLN A 85 2.74 -2.68 -8.96
C GLN A 85 4.24 -2.38 -9.12
N LEU A 86 4.88 -2.88 -10.19
CA LEU A 86 6.33 -2.79 -10.36
C LEU A 86 6.89 -1.36 -10.28
N PRO A 87 6.31 -0.34 -10.95
CA PRO A 87 6.83 1.02 -10.86
C PRO A 87 6.77 1.58 -9.43
N VAL A 88 5.75 1.22 -8.66
CA VAL A 88 5.63 1.62 -7.24
C VAL A 88 6.70 0.94 -6.41
N MET A 89 6.83 -0.39 -6.54
CA MET A 89 7.83 -1.15 -5.79
C MET A 89 9.26 -0.67 -6.08
N VAL A 90 9.57 -0.25 -7.32
CA VAL A 90 10.87 0.37 -7.66
C VAL A 90 11.08 1.68 -6.91
N ARG A 91 10.07 2.56 -6.85
CA ARG A 91 10.16 3.83 -6.09
C ARG A 91 10.38 3.58 -4.61
N ILE A 92 9.62 2.65 -4.03
CA ILE A 92 9.75 2.27 -2.62
C ILE A 92 11.12 1.65 -2.35
N LYS A 93 11.62 0.78 -3.23
CA LYS A 93 12.97 0.21 -3.12
C LYS A 93 14.04 1.31 -3.02
N MET A 94 13.97 2.33 -3.87
CA MET A 94 14.91 3.47 -3.81
C MET A 94 14.81 4.23 -2.48
N GLU A 95 13.61 4.41 -1.94
CA GLU A 95 13.41 5.06 -0.64
C GLU A 95 13.92 4.20 0.52
N LEU A 96 13.72 2.88 0.49
CA LEU A 96 14.28 1.96 1.49
C LEU A 96 15.81 1.98 1.49
N GLU A 97 16.44 1.95 0.31
CA GLU A 97 17.90 2.04 0.18
C GLU A 97 18.42 3.37 0.75
N LYS A 98 17.71 4.48 0.49
CA LYS A 98 18.02 5.78 1.08
C LYS A 98 17.89 5.77 2.62
N ILE A 99 16.80 5.20 3.14
CA ILE A 99 16.55 5.08 4.59
C ILE A 99 17.68 4.31 5.27
N ILE A 100 18.05 3.14 4.73
CA ILE A 100 19.16 2.33 5.26
C ILE A 100 20.46 3.14 5.30
N ASN A 101 20.82 3.80 4.20
CA ASN A 101 22.04 4.61 4.15
C ASN A 101 22.02 5.77 5.16
N ASN A 102 20.87 6.43 5.34
CA ASN A 102 20.74 7.53 6.30
C ASN A 102 20.83 7.04 7.75
N ILE A 103 20.24 5.88 8.05
CA ILE A 103 20.37 5.22 9.36
C ILE A 103 21.84 4.87 9.62
N ASP A 104 22.53 4.23 8.66
CA ASP A 104 23.95 3.88 8.80
C ASP A 104 24.82 5.12 9.05
N ARG A 105 24.54 6.22 8.33
CA ARG A 105 25.23 7.50 8.55
C ARG A 105 24.96 8.04 9.96
N ALA A 106 23.70 8.04 10.41
CA ALA A 106 23.33 8.53 11.73
C ALA A 106 23.97 7.70 12.86
N THR A 107 23.99 6.37 12.71
CA THR A 107 24.61 5.44 13.66
C THR A 107 26.13 5.62 13.73
N ARG A 108 26.80 5.83 12.58
CA ARG A 108 28.24 6.16 12.56
C ARG A 108 28.53 7.46 13.30
N VAL A 109 27.77 8.52 13.01
CA VAL A 109 27.93 9.81 13.70
C VAL A 109 27.72 9.67 15.20
N LYS A 110 26.71 8.91 15.64
CA LYS A 110 26.49 8.62 17.07
C LYS A 110 27.73 7.97 17.69
N LYS A 111 28.22 6.88 17.08
CA LYS A 111 29.36 6.13 17.57
C LYS A 111 30.66 6.97 17.64
N ASP A 112 30.93 7.75 16.60
CA ASP A 112 32.10 8.63 16.54
C ASP A 112 32.08 9.68 17.67
N ASN A 113 30.89 10.11 18.11
CA ASN A 113 30.73 11.04 19.23
C ASN A 113 30.87 10.37 20.60
N GLU A 114 30.41 9.12 20.76
CA GLU A 114 30.57 8.34 22.00
C GLU A 114 32.04 8.02 22.30
N GLU A 115 32.87 7.83 21.28
CA GLU A 115 34.29 7.51 21.43
C GLU A 115 35.17 8.71 21.86
N LEU A 116 34.63 9.93 21.92
CA LEU A 116 35.38 11.13 22.30
C LEU A 116 35.38 11.33 23.84
N PRO A 117 36.53 11.19 24.53
CA PRO A 117 36.61 11.09 26.00
C PRO A 117 36.42 12.41 26.78
N LEU A 118 35.81 13.44 26.16
CA LEU A 118 35.78 14.81 26.68
C LEU A 118 34.39 15.43 26.81
N PHE A 119 33.32 14.69 26.50
CA PHE A 119 31.96 15.21 26.62
C PHE A 119 31.38 14.92 28.01
N SER A 120 31.02 16.00 28.71
CA SER A 120 30.18 15.92 29.92
C SER A 120 28.79 15.41 29.54
N GLU A 121 28.05 14.82 30.50
CA GLU A 121 26.66 14.31 30.34
C GLU A 121 25.71 15.31 29.64
N ASP A 122 26.05 16.61 29.66
CA ASP A 122 25.30 17.68 29.00
C ASP A 122 25.45 17.76 27.47
N TYR A 123 26.41 17.04 26.88
CA TYR A 123 26.79 17.14 25.46
C TYR A 123 26.53 15.88 24.62
N GLU A 124 26.12 14.77 25.25
CA GLU A 124 25.96 13.45 24.61
C GLU A 124 24.90 13.43 23.48
N PHE A 125 24.05 14.46 23.39
CA PHE A 125 22.92 14.54 22.46
C PHE A 125 23.06 15.59 21.35
N LEU A 126 24.22 16.26 21.24
CA LEU A 126 24.40 17.45 20.40
C LEU A 126 24.90 17.17 18.98
N TYR A 127 24.83 15.92 18.51
CA TYR A 127 25.20 15.62 17.13
C TYR A 127 24.03 15.87 16.18
N MET A 128 24.30 16.59 15.09
CA MET A 128 23.37 16.77 13.99
C MET A 128 23.78 15.80 12.88
N ALA A 129 22.88 14.89 12.52
CA ALA A 129 23.07 14.04 11.37
C ALA A 129 22.28 14.63 10.20
N ASP A 130 22.99 15.04 9.15
CA ASP A 130 22.35 15.51 7.92
C ASP A 130 21.71 14.31 7.18
N VAL A 131 20.44 14.04 7.48
CA VAL A 131 19.67 12.97 6.87
C VAL A 131 18.65 13.52 5.89
N GLU A 132 18.47 12.80 4.78
CA GLU A 132 17.48 13.17 3.78
C GLU A 132 16.07 12.77 4.25
N LEU A 133 15.10 13.65 4.02
CA LEU A 133 13.69 13.34 4.30
C LEU A 133 13.11 12.32 3.31
N ILE A 134 12.04 11.66 3.74
CA ILE A 134 11.22 10.83 2.86
C ILE A 134 10.56 11.69 1.78
N ASP A 135 10.57 11.17 0.55
CA ASP A 135 9.85 11.78 -0.56
C ASP A 135 8.40 11.28 -0.58
N LYS A 136 7.48 12.07 -0.01
CA LYS A 136 6.07 11.68 0.18
C LYS A 136 5.39 11.22 -1.11
N GLU A 137 5.73 11.80 -2.25
CA GLU A 137 5.12 11.46 -3.55
C GLU A 137 5.42 10.01 -3.98
N LYS A 138 6.57 9.47 -3.55
CA LYS A 138 6.93 8.07 -3.83
C LYS A 138 6.11 7.08 -3.00
N TRP A 139 5.55 7.51 -1.87
CA TRP A 139 4.77 6.70 -0.95
C TRP A 139 3.26 6.78 -1.18
N ASP A 140 2.77 7.80 -1.90
CA ASP A 140 1.34 8.03 -2.16
C ASP A 140 0.66 6.91 -2.96
N SER A 141 1.44 6.08 -3.66
CA SER A 141 0.93 4.96 -4.48
C SER A 141 1.11 3.58 -3.83
N LEU A 142 1.38 3.51 -2.52
CA LEU A 142 1.52 2.24 -1.80
C LEU A 142 0.27 1.35 -1.92
N ASP A 143 -0.90 1.96 -2.05
CA ASP A 143 -2.20 1.30 -2.25
C ASP A 143 -2.25 0.39 -3.48
N LYS A 144 -1.34 0.58 -4.44
CA LYS A 144 -1.24 -0.26 -5.65
C LYS A 144 -0.56 -1.59 -5.41
N ILE A 145 0.22 -1.76 -4.33
CA ILE A 145 0.83 -3.04 -3.98
C ILE A 145 -0.28 -3.98 -3.51
N GLN A 146 -0.40 -5.21 -4.01
CA GLN A 146 -1.51 -6.08 -3.61
C GLN A 146 -1.30 -6.77 -2.26
N ASP A 147 -0.04 -6.96 -1.86
CA ASP A 147 0.32 -7.55 -0.58
C ASP A 147 0.06 -6.54 0.56
N ILE A 148 -1.02 -6.79 1.30
CA ILE A 148 -1.48 -5.93 2.41
C ILE A 148 -0.48 -5.97 3.57
N ASP A 149 0.11 -7.13 3.86
CA ASP A 149 1.05 -7.27 4.97
C ASP A 149 2.34 -6.49 4.68
N LEU A 150 2.82 -6.56 3.43
CA LEU A 150 3.93 -5.75 2.96
C LEU A 150 3.62 -4.25 3.04
N GLN A 151 2.41 -3.83 2.63
CA GLN A 151 2.00 -2.42 2.76
C GLN A 151 2.04 -1.93 4.21
N VAL A 152 1.52 -2.71 5.15
CA VAL A 152 1.50 -2.34 6.58
C VAL A 152 2.93 -2.16 7.10
N LYS A 153 3.82 -3.12 6.85
CA LYS A 153 5.23 -3.03 7.25
C LYS A 153 5.93 -1.80 6.65
N LEU A 154 5.64 -1.48 5.39
CA LEU A 154 6.17 -0.29 4.71
C LEU A 154 5.66 1.00 5.36
N LEU A 155 4.39 1.08 5.72
CA LEU A 155 3.81 2.23 6.41
C LEU A 155 4.38 2.43 7.81
N GLU A 156 4.56 1.35 8.57
CA GLU A 156 5.20 1.38 9.88
C GLU A 156 6.63 1.91 9.79
N LEU A 157 7.42 1.40 8.83
CA LEU A 157 8.77 1.90 8.57
C LEU A 157 8.78 3.38 8.17
N ARG A 158 7.86 3.79 7.29
CA ARG A 158 7.74 5.19 6.91
C ARG A 158 7.52 6.08 8.13
N GLN A 159 6.56 5.73 8.98
CA GLN A 159 6.24 6.50 10.19
C GLN A 159 7.42 6.55 11.16
N PHE A 160 8.08 5.40 11.37
CA PHE A 160 9.31 5.34 12.17
C PHE A 160 10.36 6.30 11.63
N TYR A 161 10.65 6.24 10.33
CA TYR A 161 11.72 7.04 9.74
C TYR A 161 11.37 8.54 9.65
N GLU A 162 10.12 8.92 9.36
CA GLU A 162 9.68 10.32 9.42
C GLU A 162 9.97 10.89 10.82
N THR A 163 9.55 10.17 11.87
CA THR A 163 9.78 10.55 13.27
C THR A 163 11.29 10.64 13.61
N PHE A 164 12.05 9.63 13.19
CA PHE A 164 13.48 9.56 13.45
C PHE A 164 14.25 10.67 12.72
N SER A 165 14.02 10.85 11.42
CA SER A 165 14.71 11.86 10.60
C SER A 165 14.39 13.28 11.02
N ASP A 166 13.14 13.57 11.41
CA ASP A 166 12.78 14.87 11.99
C ASP A 166 13.53 15.11 13.31
N SER A 167 13.64 14.09 14.17
CA SER A 167 14.40 14.21 15.42
C SER A 167 15.89 14.42 15.20
N LEU A 168 16.48 13.84 14.15
CA LEU A 168 17.91 13.99 13.82
C LEU A 168 18.23 15.38 13.27
N ARG A 169 17.31 15.98 12.51
CA ARG A 169 17.47 17.31 11.93
C ARG A 169 17.16 18.44 12.90
N TYR A 170 16.46 18.15 14.00
CA TYR A 170 16.21 19.14 15.05
C TYR A 170 17.54 19.62 15.65
N ASP A 171 17.79 20.93 15.54
CA ASP A 171 19.01 21.57 16.04
C ASP A 171 18.92 21.76 17.56
N MET A 172 19.23 20.68 18.29
CA MET A 172 19.25 20.71 19.75
C MET A 172 20.28 21.71 20.29
N VAL A 173 21.37 21.97 19.57
CA VAL A 173 22.43 22.89 20.01
C VAL A 173 21.91 24.32 20.00
N ALA A 174 21.38 24.78 18.87
CA ALA A 174 20.84 26.12 18.75
C ALA A 174 19.67 26.34 19.71
N ASN A 175 18.78 25.34 19.84
CA ASN A 175 17.63 25.45 20.74
C ASN A 175 18.03 25.43 22.22
N LYS A 176 19.00 24.61 22.64
CA LYS A 176 19.55 24.64 24.02
C LYS A 176 20.22 25.98 24.32
N ASN A 177 21.01 26.51 23.40
CA ASN A 177 21.62 27.83 23.53
C ASN A 177 20.58 28.95 23.65
N ASN A 178 19.51 28.90 22.85
CA ASN A 178 18.39 29.84 22.92
C ASN A 178 17.66 29.73 24.28
N LEU A 179 17.40 28.51 24.75
CA LEU A 179 16.81 28.26 26.06
C LEU A 179 17.64 28.86 27.19
N ASP A 180 18.96 28.64 27.17
CA ASP A 180 19.88 29.16 28.18
C ASP A 180 19.96 30.69 28.14
N TRP A 181 19.96 31.28 26.93
CA TRP A 181 19.92 32.73 26.77
C TRP A 181 18.62 33.32 27.33
N LYS A 182 17.45 32.74 27.01
CA LYS A 182 16.16 33.20 27.54
C LYS A 182 16.08 33.08 29.06
N LYS A 183 16.60 31.98 29.64
CA LYS A 183 16.70 31.82 31.11
C LYS A 183 17.59 32.89 31.74
N ARG A 184 18.72 33.23 31.12
CA ARG A 184 19.61 34.30 31.60
C ARG A 184 18.94 35.67 31.51
N ASP A 185 18.28 35.99 30.39
CA ASP A 185 17.54 37.23 30.19
C ASP A 185 16.45 37.43 31.25
N LEU A 186 15.64 36.40 31.51
CA LEU A 186 14.64 36.41 32.58
C LEU A 186 15.27 36.74 33.95
N ASN A 187 16.36 36.05 34.28
CA ASN A 187 17.06 36.23 35.55
C ASN A 187 17.69 37.62 35.67
N LEU A 188 18.18 38.21 34.58
CA LEU A 188 18.72 39.56 34.56
C LEU A 188 17.62 40.60 34.77
N LYS A 189 16.49 40.48 34.06
CA LYS A 189 15.34 41.39 34.21
C LYS A 189 14.74 41.34 35.62
N ARG A 190 14.72 40.16 36.25
CA ARG A 190 14.31 40.01 37.67
C ARG A 190 15.28 40.69 38.65
N LYS A 191 16.58 40.72 38.35
CA LYS A 191 17.61 41.31 39.22
C LYS A 191 17.75 42.82 39.05
N GLN A 192 17.44 43.36 37.87
CA GLN A 192 17.49 44.80 37.62
C GLN A 192 16.29 45.48 38.27
N ALA A 193 16.49 46.07 39.45
CA ALA A 193 15.47 46.75 40.26
C ALA A 193 14.77 47.97 39.59
N VAL A 194 15.13 48.32 38.35
CA VAL A 194 14.69 49.54 37.65
C VAL A 194 13.64 49.26 36.57
N THR A 195 13.53 48.02 36.08
CA THR A 195 12.55 47.66 35.04
C THR A 195 11.54 46.70 35.66
N ILE A 196 10.39 47.23 36.10
CA ILE A 196 9.26 46.39 36.52
C ILE A 196 8.78 45.65 35.26
N MET A 197 9.26 44.43 35.05
CA MET A 197 8.69 43.54 34.04
C MET A 197 7.21 43.38 34.35
N SER A 198 6.36 43.59 33.34
CA SER A 198 4.93 43.38 33.54
C SER A 198 4.70 41.89 33.87
N PRO A 199 3.79 41.55 34.82
CA PRO A 199 3.45 40.16 35.11
C PRO A 199 3.06 39.35 33.85
N VAL A 200 2.49 40.04 32.85
CA VAL A 200 2.13 39.44 31.56
C VAL A 200 3.37 39.06 30.74
N GLU A 201 4.38 39.94 30.71
CA GLU A 201 5.64 39.69 29.99
C GLU A 201 6.44 38.58 30.65
N GLU A 202 6.46 38.53 31.98
CA GLU A 202 7.12 37.46 32.74
C GLU A 202 6.48 36.11 32.43
N HIS A 203 5.15 36.06 32.47
CA HIS A 203 4.41 34.83 32.19
C HIS A 203 4.61 34.35 30.75
N SER A 204 4.59 35.26 29.77
CA SER A 204 4.86 34.94 28.37
C SER A 204 6.25 34.31 28.19
N LEU A 205 7.28 34.94 28.76
CA LEU A 205 8.65 34.47 28.60
C LEU A 205 8.90 33.14 29.33
N MET A 206 8.26 32.92 30.48
CA MET A 206 8.25 31.61 31.13
C MET A 206 7.56 30.53 30.29
N ALA A 207 6.43 30.86 29.66
CA ALA A 207 5.72 29.93 28.80
C ALA A 207 6.60 29.51 27.61
N GLU A 208 7.29 30.46 26.97
CA GLU A 208 8.24 30.20 25.89
C GLU A 208 9.42 29.33 26.34
N ILE A 209 10.01 29.61 27.52
CA ILE A 209 11.09 28.78 28.09
C ILE A 209 10.60 27.36 28.34
N ALA A 210 9.39 27.22 28.89
CA ALA A 210 8.81 25.91 29.18
C ALA A 210 8.48 25.14 27.90
N GLU A 211 7.98 25.82 26.86
CA GLU A 211 7.71 25.23 25.55
C GLU A 211 8.98 24.75 24.87
N LEU A 212 10.00 25.61 24.78
CA LEU A 212 11.29 25.26 24.18
C LEU A 212 11.98 24.12 24.95
N GLY A 213 11.88 24.11 26.28
CA GLY A 213 12.37 23.00 27.11
C GLY A 213 11.67 21.69 26.80
N ARG A 214 10.33 21.69 26.69
CA ARG A 214 9.54 20.51 26.32
C ARG A 214 9.90 20.00 24.92
N GLU A 215 10.10 20.90 23.96
CA GLU A 215 10.45 20.53 22.58
C GLU A 215 11.83 19.85 22.51
N ILE A 216 12.82 20.40 23.20
CA ILE A 216 14.17 19.79 23.29
C ILE A 216 14.08 18.40 23.94
N ASP A 217 13.36 18.29 25.07
CA ASP A 217 13.21 17.01 25.76
C ASP A 217 12.46 15.98 24.89
N TYR A 218 11.44 16.41 24.15
CA TYR A 218 10.68 15.57 23.23
C TYR A 218 11.56 14.98 22.13
N TYR A 219 12.30 15.82 21.39
CA TYR A 219 13.16 15.34 20.32
C TYR A 219 14.35 14.52 20.85
N ARG A 220 14.86 14.82 22.05
CA ARG A 220 15.88 13.99 22.72
C ARG A 220 15.35 12.58 22.98
N GLN A 221 14.18 12.47 23.63
CA GLN A 221 13.57 11.18 23.97
C GLN A 221 13.28 10.34 22.72
N ILE A 222 12.73 10.95 21.68
CA ILE A 222 12.47 10.27 20.40
C ILE A 222 13.77 9.74 19.81
N ARG A 223 14.81 10.57 19.75
CA ARG A 223 16.09 10.17 19.17
C ARG A 223 16.70 8.99 19.92
N GLU A 224 16.75 9.06 21.25
CA GLU A 224 17.21 7.97 22.11
C GLU A 224 16.40 6.68 21.88
N GLN A 225 15.08 6.78 21.86
CA GLN A 225 14.19 5.65 21.64
C GLN A 225 14.44 5.02 20.26
N CYS A 226 14.50 5.82 19.19
CA CYS A 226 14.74 5.32 17.84
C CYS A 226 16.11 4.63 17.73
N PHE A 227 17.18 5.19 18.31
CA PHE A 227 18.48 4.51 18.33
C PHE A 227 18.44 3.20 19.11
N LYS A 228 17.74 3.17 20.24
CA LYS A 228 17.55 1.93 21.01
C LYS A 228 16.81 0.88 20.18
N GLU A 229 15.73 1.25 19.49
CA GLU A 229 14.99 0.34 18.60
C GLU A 229 15.89 -0.19 17.48
N LEU A 230 16.75 0.65 16.90
CA LEU A 230 17.74 0.24 15.89
C LEU A 230 18.74 -0.78 16.44
N GLU A 231 19.27 -0.55 17.64
CA GLU A 231 20.18 -1.46 18.36
C GLU A 231 19.51 -2.78 18.75
N GLU A 232 18.21 -2.77 19.03
CA GLU A 232 17.38 -3.95 19.31
C GLU A 232 17.00 -4.75 18.04
N GLY A 233 17.60 -4.43 16.89
CA GLY A 233 17.46 -5.18 15.65
C GLY A 233 16.43 -4.60 14.67
N TYR A 234 15.92 -3.38 14.90
CA TYR A 234 15.06 -2.74 13.91
C TYR A 234 15.80 -2.47 12.59
N SER A 235 17.12 -2.23 12.62
CA SER A 235 17.94 -2.12 11.40
C SER A 235 17.85 -3.38 10.52
N ASP A 236 17.96 -4.57 11.14
CA ASP A 236 17.83 -5.85 10.44
C ASP A 236 16.42 -6.04 9.85
N LYS A 237 15.38 -5.56 10.56
CA LYS A 237 14.00 -5.59 10.05
C LYS A 237 13.84 -4.75 8.78
N ILE A 238 14.51 -3.60 8.69
CA ILE A 238 14.48 -2.74 7.50
C ILE A 238 15.14 -3.46 6.31
N GLU A 239 16.30 -4.09 6.53
CA GLU A 239 16.95 -4.87 5.50
C GLU A 239 16.12 -6.08 5.06
N GLN A 240 15.48 -6.76 6.02
CA GLN A 240 14.57 -7.86 5.73
C GLN A 240 13.39 -7.37 4.88
N LEU A 241 12.81 -6.22 5.21
CA LEU A 241 11.71 -5.64 4.44
C LEU A 241 12.13 -5.31 3.00
N LEU A 242 13.35 -4.81 2.80
CA LEU A 242 13.91 -4.62 1.46
C LEU A 242 14.06 -5.96 0.71
N LYS A 243 14.52 -7.03 1.39
CA LYS A 243 14.62 -8.38 0.79
C LYS A 243 13.24 -8.94 0.42
N GLU A 244 12.25 -8.78 1.28
CA GLU A 244 10.85 -9.16 1.03
C GLU A 244 10.29 -8.43 -0.20
N LEU A 245 10.47 -7.10 -0.27
CA LEU A 245 10.08 -6.29 -1.42
C LEU A 245 10.75 -6.78 -2.72
N LEU A 246 12.06 -7.07 -2.68
CA LEU A 246 12.79 -7.57 -3.84
C LEU A 246 12.31 -8.97 -4.27
N SER A 247 11.95 -9.84 -3.34
CA SER A 247 11.35 -11.14 -3.64
C SER A 247 10.02 -10.97 -4.37
N ALA A 248 9.11 -10.14 -3.82
CA ALA A 248 7.82 -9.85 -4.44
C ALA A 248 7.99 -9.24 -5.85
N MET A 249 8.94 -8.32 -6.03
CA MET A 249 9.27 -7.78 -7.36
C MET A 249 9.75 -8.85 -8.34
N ASN A 250 10.52 -9.83 -7.89
CA ASN A 250 11.02 -10.90 -8.73
C ASN A 250 9.91 -11.90 -9.11
N GLU A 251 9.01 -12.22 -8.19
CA GLU A 251 7.82 -13.03 -8.48
C GLU A 251 6.97 -12.39 -9.57
N ILE A 252 6.69 -11.10 -9.46
CA ILE A 252 5.95 -10.35 -10.48
C ILE A 252 6.67 -10.34 -11.83
N LYS A 253 8.01 -10.19 -11.84
CA LYS A 253 8.80 -10.27 -13.08
C LYS A 253 8.75 -11.65 -13.72
N GLN A 254 8.75 -12.72 -12.92
CA GLN A 254 8.61 -14.08 -13.44
C GLN A 254 7.20 -14.33 -13.99
N GLU A 255 6.16 -13.86 -13.29
CA GLU A 255 4.79 -13.93 -13.78
C GLU A 255 4.61 -13.17 -15.11
N LYS A 256 5.20 -11.98 -15.21
CA LYS A 256 5.30 -11.22 -16.46
C LYS A 256 5.91 -12.06 -17.59
N LYS A 257 7.08 -12.64 -17.35
CA LYS A 257 7.78 -13.45 -18.35
C LYS A 257 6.94 -14.66 -18.79
N ASN A 258 6.34 -15.38 -17.84
CA ASN A 258 5.52 -16.54 -18.12
C ASN A 258 4.26 -16.19 -18.93
N PHE A 259 3.68 -15.00 -18.74
CA PHE A 259 2.54 -14.52 -19.51
C PHE A 259 2.93 -14.06 -20.93
N GLU A 260 4.12 -13.49 -21.10
CA GLU A 260 4.63 -13.07 -22.42
C GLU A 260 5.08 -14.26 -23.28
N GLU A 261 5.52 -15.37 -22.66
CA GLU A 261 6.02 -16.57 -23.35
C GLU A 261 4.95 -17.66 -23.60
N GLY A 262 3.77 -17.60 -22.96
CA GLY A 262 2.74 -18.65 -23.00
C GLY A 262 1.43 -18.22 -23.66
#